data_AF-Q4KEB0-F1
#
_entry.id   AF-Q4KEB0-F1
#
_cell.length_a   1.000
_cell.length_b   1.000
_cell.length_c   1.000
_cell.angle_alpha   90.00
_cell.angle_beta   90.00
_cell.angle_gamma   90.00
#
_symmetry.space_group_name_H-M   'P 1'
#
loop_
_entity.id
_entity.type
_entity.pdbx_description
1 polymer ?
#
loop_
_entity_poly.entity_id
_entity_poly.type
_entity_poly.pdbx_seq_one_letter_code
_entity_poly.pdbx_strand_id
1 'polypeptide(L)'
;MSGNDQYLEHRSVKQLFYDFSCSNYPFFVLDTRTQRFVDDAPGALQDNHLLGRPSLHPAEPGQLDCLCAWLRYMQEDRGNTPKFVVTSSVFVPNGVDTAGEGPRYERRKNQSDSWSAFPSTRSTVLETIALYQVQNVVFLSGDIHCSNISRLQFSGGVQGIKAYAVTSSAFYWPFPFADGDPAGYVHDSRAPQTPDSFALKNVPDTMDYRTWAFTQADNFARLDLHPDTAEMQVQFYGTDGEPLVTRKQDDSVNDQPERLQLMPW
;
A
#
# COMPACT_ATOMS: atom_id res chain seq x y z
N MET A 1 -16.02 -11.20 -5.81
CA MET A 1 -14.92 -12.16 -5.80
C MET A 1 -15.17 -13.12 -6.95
N SER A 2 -14.45 -12.93 -8.05
CA SER A 2 -14.61 -13.77 -9.25
C SER A 2 -13.37 -14.63 -9.42
N GLY A 3 -13.57 -15.95 -9.49
CA GLY A 3 -12.53 -16.96 -9.64
C GLY A 3 -13.04 -18.32 -9.14
N ASN A 4 -12.39 -19.41 -9.57
CA ASN A 4 -12.72 -20.77 -9.12
C ASN A 4 -12.00 -21.17 -7.81
N ASP A 5 -11.23 -20.24 -7.22
CA ASP A 5 -10.62 -20.45 -5.91
C ASP A 5 -11.70 -20.33 -4.82
N GLN A 6 -11.77 -21.30 -3.91
CA GLN A 6 -12.72 -21.30 -2.79
C GLN A 6 -12.65 -20.03 -1.95
N TYR A 7 -11.48 -19.37 -1.91
CA TYR A 7 -11.27 -18.12 -1.20
C TYR A 7 -11.88 -16.90 -1.90
N LEU A 8 -12.33 -17.08 -3.15
CA LEU A 8 -12.98 -16.06 -3.97
C LEU A 8 -14.50 -16.31 -4.13
N GLU A 9 -15.08 -17.29 -3.42
CA GLU A 9 -16.53 -17.48 -3.48
C GLU A 9 -17.29 -16.32 -2.83
N HIS A 10 -18.31 -15.81 -3.52
CA HIS A 10 -19.18 -14.77 -3.00
C HIS A 10 -19.94 -15.27 -1.76
N ARG A 11 -19.73 -14.62 -0.62
CA ARG A 11 -20.53 -14.88 0.58
C ARG A 11 -21.91 -14.25 0.47
N SER A 12 -22.88 -14.89 1.09
CA SER A 12 -24.26 -14.38 1.23
C SER A 12 -24.38 -13.16 2.16
N VAL A 13 -23.33 -12.84 2.93
CA VAL A 13 -23.28 -11.72 3.85
C VAL A 13 -22.64 -10.50 3.17
N LYS A 14 -23.22 -9.31 3.37
CA LYS A 14 -22.64 -8.05 2.89
C LYS A 14 -21.28 -7.81 3.57
N GLN A 15 -20.21 -7.83 2.79
CA GLN A 15 -18.86 -7.48 3.22
C GLN A 15 -18.55 -6.03 2.84
N LEU A 16 -17.70 -5.37 3.64
CA LEU A 16 -17.20 -4.02 3.35
C LEU A 16 -15.89 -4.03 2.55
N PHE A 17 -15.29 -5.21 2.38
CA PHE A 17 -14.22 -5.46 1.41
C PHE A 17 -14.81 -6.20 0.21
N TYR A 18 -14.29 -5.93 -0.98
CA TYR A 18 -14.80 -6.49 -2.23
C TYR A 18 -13.81 -6.25 -3.37
N ASP A 19 -13.93 -7.02 -4.45
CA ASP A 19 -13.23 -6.80 -5.71
C ASP A 19 -14.19 -6.42 -6.83
N PHE A 20 -13.64 -5.76 -7.83
CA PHE A 20 -14.33 -5.48 -9.09
C PHE A 20 -13.30 -5.33 -10.22
N SER A 21 -13.78 -5.21 -11.45
CA SER A 21 -12.93 -4.84 -12.59
C SER A 21 -13.48 -3.57 -13.24
N CYS A 22 -12.57 -2.67 -13.60
CA CYS A 22 -12.89 -1.45 -14.35
C CYS A 22 -11.95 -1.38 -15.56
N SER A 23 -12.51 -1.33 -16.77
CA SER A 23 -11.74 -1.30 -18.02
C SER A 23 -10.65 -2.40 -18.08
N ASN A 24 -11.01 -3.63 -17.68
CA ASN A 24 -10.13 -4.81 -17.56
C ASN A 24 -9.06 -4.78 -16.46
N TYR A 25 -8.92 -3.70 -15.71
CA TYR A 25 -8.03 -3.64 -14.55
C TYR A 25 -8.75 -4.15 -13.29
N PRO A 26 -8.18 -5.13 -12.58
CA PRO A 26 -8.77 -5.66 -11.35
C PRO A 26 -8.45 -4.76 -10.15
N PHE A 27 -9.46 -4.59 -9.28
CA PHE A 27 -9.38 -3.84 -8.03
C PHE A 27 -9.79 -4.73 -6.87
N PHE A 28 -9.11 -4.62 -5.73
CA PHE A 28 -9.52 -5.18 -4.45
C PHE A 28 -9.58 -4.06 -3.42
N VAL A 29 -10.77 -3.81 -2.87
CA VAL A 29 -11.04 -2.78 -1.86
C VAL A 29 -11.01 -3.42 -0.48
N LEU A 30 -10.14 -2.88 0.37
CA LEU A 30 -9.96 -3.34 1.75
C LEU A 30 -10.84 -2.56 2.72
N ASP A 31 -11.34 -3.28 3.72
CA ASP A 31 -11.85 -2.71 4.96
C ASP A 31 -10.78 -2.83 6.05
N THR A 32 -10.03 -1.74 6.24
CA THR A 32 -8.97 -1.62 7.25
C THR A 32 -9.46 -1.01 8.57
N ARG A 33 -10.77 -0.86 8.77
CA ARG A 33 -11.34 -0.20 9.96
C ARG A 33 -12.22 -1.14 10.78
N THR A 34 -13.18 -1.86 10.18
CA THR A 34 -14.19 -2.58 10.99
C THR A 34 -13.72 -3.94 11.51
N GLN A 35 -12.81 -4.60 10.81
CA GLN A 35 -12.24 -5.89 11.19
C GLN A 35 -10.89 -5.77 11.92
N ARG A 36 -10.40 -4.54 12.09
CA ARG A 36 -9.10 -4.27 12.70
C ARG A 36 -9.09 -4.72 14.16
N PHE A 37 -8.12 -5.56 14.50
CA PHE A 37 -7.85 -6.00 15.85
C PHE A 37 -6.47 -5.52 16.31
N VAL A 38 -6.44 -4.84 17.45
CA VAL A 38 -5.20 -4.40 18.12
C VAL A 38 -5.18 -5.08 19.48
N ASP A 39 -4.10 -5.79 19.77
CA ASP A 39 -3.88 -6.42 21.07
C ASP A 39 -3.68 -5.34 22.14
N ASP A 40 -4.27 -5.56 23.32
CA ASP A 40 -4.15 -4.66 24.46
C ASP A 40 -2.87 -4.91 25.28
N ALA A 41 -2.16 -6.02 25.00
CA ALA A 41 -0.87 -6.33 25.58
C ALA A 41 0.24 -5.39 25.03
N PRO A 42 0.95 -4.64 25.91
CA PRO A 42 2.05 -3.79 25.48
C PRO A 42 3.15 -4.58 24.76
N GLY A 43 3.51 -4.14 23.54
CA GLY A 43 4.55 -4.78 22.74
C GLY A 43 4.09 -5.95 21.88
N ALA A 44 2.79 -6.32 21.91
CA ALA A 44 2.24 -7.41 21.11
C ALA A 44 1.89 -7.03 19.66
N LEU A 45 2.74 -6.24 19.00
CA LEU A 45 2.53 -5.81 17.59
C LEU A 45 2.29 -6.98 16.63
N GLN A 46 2.83 -8.16 16.94
CA GLN A 46 2.71 -9.34 16.08
C GLN A 46 1.31 -9.96 16.09
N ASP A 47 0.50 -9.72 17.13
CA ASP A 47 -0.91 -10.18 17.21
C ASP A 47 -1.92 -9.09 16.79
N ASN A 48 -1.44 -7.97 16.26
CA ASN A 48 -2.30 -7.00 15.61
C ASN A 48 -2.68 -7.49 14.21
N HIS A 49 -3.99 -7.42 13.89
CA HIS A 49 -4.54 -7.88 12.61
C HIS A 49 -5.36 -6.79 11.94
N LEU A 50 -4.83 -6.18 10.87
CA LEU A 50 -5.51 -5.06 10.19
C LEU A 50 -6.75 -5.51 9.42
N LEU A 51 -6.67 -6.68 8.80
CA LEU A 51 -7.69 -7.24 7.90
C LEU A 51 -8.47 -8.39 8.55
N GLY A 52 -8.71 -8.30 9.85
CA GLY A 52 -9.35 -9.36 10.63
C GLY A 52 -8.37 -10.41 11.16
N ARG A 53 -8.75 -11.04 12.28
CA ARG A 53 -8.01 -12.15 12.89
C ARG A 53 -7.86 -13.32 11.91
N PRO A 54 -6.84 -14.19 12.09
CA PRO A 54 -6.65 -15.37 11.27
C PRO A 54 -7.90 -16.25 11.23
N SER A 55 -8.18 -16.81 10.06
CA SER A 55 -9.30 -17.74 9.89
C SER A 55 -9.12 -18.98 10.72
N LEU A 56 -10.19 -19.40 11.39
CA LEU A 56 -10.21 -20.65 12.15
C LEU A 56 -10.44 -21.87 11.25
N HIS A 57 -11.00 -21.67 10.06
CA HIS A 57 -11.32 -22.75 9.14
C HIS A 57 -11.22 -22.29 7.67
N PRO A 58 -10.66 -23.10 6.74
CA PRO A 58 -10.55 -22.73 5.32
C PRO A 58 -11.88 -22.48 4.59
N ALA A 59 -12.99 -23.02 5.10
CA ALA A 59 -14.33 -22.75 4.56
C ALA A 59 -14.84 -21.34 4.94
N GLU A 60 -14.18 -20.66 5.87
CA GLU A 60 -14.51 -19.33 6.33
C GLU A 60 -13.29 -18.39 6.25
N PRO A 61 -12.69 -18.17 5.06
CA PRO A 61 -11.57 -17.23 4.92
C PRO A 61 -11.83 -15.82 5.43
N GLY A 62 -10.81 -15.22 6.03
CA GLY A 62 -10.79 -13.82 6.42
C GLY A 62 -10.45 -12.96 5.21
N GLN A 63 -10.56 -11.64 5.39
CA GLN A 63 -10.22 -10.68 4.34
C GLN A 63 -8.76 -10.82 3.88
N LEU A 64 -7.83 -11.09 4.80
CA LEU A 64 -6.42 -11.33 4.44
C LEU A 64 -6.26 -12.54 3.52
N ASP A 65 -6.96 -13.64 3.80
CA ASP A 65 -6.91 -14.84 2.95
C ASP A 65 -7.49 -14.55 1.55
N CYS A 66 -8.63 -13.86 1.50
CA CYS A 66 -9.24 -13.43 0.25
C CYS A 66 -8.32 -12.53 -0.58
N LEU A 67 -7.64 -11.55 0.05
CA LEU A 67 -6.67 -10.68 -0.63
C LEU A 67 -5.49 -11.48 -1.19
N CYS A 68 -4.93 -12.41 -0.40
CA CYS A 68 -3.78 -13.19 -0.83
C CYS A 68 -4.14 -14.14 -1.98
N ALA A 69 -5.30 -14.80 -1.89
CA ALA A 69 -5.84 -15.63 -2.96
C ALA A 69 -6.11 -14.79 -4.23
N TRP A 70 -6.68 -13.59 -4.07
CA TRP A 70 -6.94 -12.68 -5.19
C TRP A 70 -5.64 -12.22 -5.88
N LEU A 71 -4.60 -11.86 -5.13
CA LEU A 71 -3.31 -11.46 -5.70
C LEU A 71 -2.69 -12.58 -6.55
N ARG A 72 -2.68 -13.81 -6.02
CA ARG A 72 -2.21 -15.00 -6.74
C ARG A 72 -3.06 -15.25 -8.00
N TYR A 73 -4.38 -15.33 -7.83
CA TYR A 73 -5.29 -15.65 -8.91
C TYR A 73 -5.25 -14.60 -10.03
N MET A 74 -5.20 -13.30 -9.71
CA MET A 74 -5.07 -12.24 -10.71
C MET A 74 -3.72 -12.31 -11.45
N GLN A 75 -2.65 -12.76 -10.81
CA GLN A 75 -1.38 -12.98 -11.49
C GLN A 75 -1.45 -14.17 -12.46
N GLU A 76 -2.09 -15.27 -12.04
CA GLU A 76 -2.28 -16.46 -12.87
C GLU A 76 -3.21 -16.20 -14.06
N ASP A 77 -4.32 -15.50 -13.84
CA ASP A 77 -5.38 -15.25 -14.84
C ASP A 77 -5.03 -14.08 -15.79
N ARG A 78 -4.47 -12.99 -15.25
CA ARG A 78 -4.28 -11.73 -16.00
C ARG A 78 -2.81 -11.35 -16.21
N GLY A 79 -1.88 -12.24 -15.84
CA GLY A 79 -0.45 -12.01 -15.97
C GLY A 79 -0.03 -10.71 -15.29
N ASN A 80 0.74 -9.88 -16.02
CA ASN A 80 1.27 -8.63 -15.49
C ASN A 80 0.28 -7.47 -15.53
N THR A 81 -0.99 -7.68 -15.89
CA THR A 81 -1.99 -6.59 -15.85
C THR A 81 -1.96 -5.91 -14.47
N PRO A 82 -1.88 -4.56 -14.40
CA PRO A 82 -1.88 -3.81 -13.16
C PRO A 82 -3.03 -4.20 -12.23
N LYS A 83 -2.69 -4.47 -10.95
CA LYS A 83 -3.61 -4.91 -9.90
C LYS A 83 -3.69 -3.84 -8.84
N PHE A 84 -4.89 -3.31 -8.61
CA PHE A 84 -5.08 -2.20 -7.68
C PHE A 84 -5.60 -2.68 -6.33
N VAL A 85 -4.91 -2.35 -5.25
CA VAL A 85 -5.36 -2.62 -3.88
C VAL A 85 -5.73 -1.29 -3.22
N VAL A 86 -7.02 -1.08 -2.97
CA VAL A 86 -7.52 0.15 -2.35
C VAL A 86 -7.55 -0.04 -0.84
N THR A 87 -6.87 0.83 -0.10
CA THR A 87 -6.75 0.77 1.36
C THR A 87 -7.00 2.15 1.96
N SER A 88 -7.80 2.22 3.04
CA SER A 88 -8.08 3.51 3.69
C SER A 88 -6.92 4.05 4.53
N SER A 89 -5.95 3.21 4.89
CA SER A 89 -4.70 3.61 5.56
C SER A 89 -3.49 3.39 4.67
N VAL A 90 -2.48 4.24 4.83
CA VAL A 90 -1.25 4.22 4.01
C VAL A 90 -0.49 2.92 4.16
N PHE A 91 -0.22 2.26 3.02
CA PHE A 91 0.56 1.02 3.00
C PHE A 91 2.05 1.30 3.28
N VAL A 92 2.62 2.22 2.50
CA VAL A 92 3.93 2.88 2.68
C VAL A 92 3.81 4.31 2.12
N PRO A 93 4.61 5.28 2.59
CA PRO A 93 5.63 5.17 3.64
C PRO A 93 5.05 5.00 5.04
N ASN A 94 5.83 4.42 5.95
CA ASN A 94 5.58 4.59 7.38
C ASN A 94 5.93 6.00 7.82
N GLY A 95 5.23 6.52 8.83
CA GLY A 95 5.67 7.73 9.53
C GLY A 95 7.07 7.51 10.12
N VAL A 96 7.95 8.51 10.00
CA VAL A 96 9.35 8.44 10.45
C VAL A 96 9.46 8.13 11.94
N ASP A 97 8.48 8.54 12.74
CA ASP A 97 8.42 8.21 14.17
C ASP A 97 8.08 6.73 14.45
N THR A 98 7.59 6.01 13.43
CA THR A 98 7.39 4.55 13.40
C THR A 98 8.48 3.81 12.60
N ALA A 99 9.36 4.53 11.91
CA ALA A 99 10.46 3.99 11.10
C ALA A 99 11.70 3.73 11.96
N GLY A 100 11.79 2.53 12.56
CA GLY A 100 12.95 2.11 13.32
C GLY A 100 12.70 0.93 14.26
N GLU A 101 13.72 0.61 15.05
CA GLU A 101 13.75 -0.50 16.02
C GLU A 101 13.97 0.00 17.45
N GLY A 102 13.43 -0.76 18.41
CA GLY A 102 13.56 -0.49 19.83
C GLY A 102 12.34 0.18 20.47
N PRO A 103 12.34 0.34 21.80
CA PRO A 103 11.13 0.60 22.58
C PRO A 103 10.36 1.87 22.18
N ARG A 104 11.08 2.92 21.75
CA ARG A 104 10.47 4.17 21.27
C ARG A 104 9.62 3.92 20.03
N TYR A 105 10.16 3.26 19.02
CA TYR A 105 9.49 3.02 17.74
C TYR A 105 8.38 1.99 17.89
N GLU A 106 8.57 0.95 18.71
CA GLU A 106 7.51 -0.01 19.04
C GLU A 106 6.31 0.66 19.70
N ARG A 107 6.54 1.59 20.63
CA ARG A 107 5.46 2.38 21.22
C ARG A 107 4.73 3.22 20.18
N ARG A 108 5.45 3.86 19.26
CA ARG A 108 4.85 4.67 18.17
C ARG A 108 4.07 3.81 17.18
N LYS A 109 4.59 2.64 16.80
CA LYS A 109 3.88 1.63 16.00
C LYS A 109 2.57 1.21 16.68
N ASN A 110 2.60 0.90 17.98
CA ASN A 110 1.38 0.53 18.73
C ASN A 110 0.33 1.65 18.81
N GLN A 111 0.76 2.91 18.71
CA GLN A 111 -0.12 4.08 18.68
C GLN A 111 -0.60 4.44 17.28
N SER A 112 0.02 3.86 16.24
CA SER A 112 -0.36 4.11 14.86
C SER A 112 -1.64 3.36 14.54
N ASP A 113 -2.46 3.98 13.72
CA ASP A 113 -3.68 3.40 13.18
C ASP A 113 -3.48 2.90 11.73
N SER A 114 -2.27 3.06 11.19
CA SER A 114 -1.83 2.65 9.86
C SER A 114 -1.13 1.29 9.86
N TRP A 115 -0.73 0.81 8.68
CA TRP A 115 -0.11 -0.51 8.48
C TRP A 115 1.16 -0.77 9.30
N SER A 116 1.85 0.27 9.81
CA SER A 116 3.03 0.13 10.68
C SER A 116 2.73 -0.57 12.01
N ALA A 117 1.48 -0.49 12.48
CA ALA A 117 1.00 -1.19 13.67
C ALA A 117 0.66 -2.67 13.43
N PHE A 118 0.63 -3.13 12.17
CA PHE A 118 0.14 -4.44 11.75
C PHE A 118 1.20 -5.22 10.94
N PRO A 119 2.40 -5.45 11.49
CA PRO A 119 3.51 -6.05 10.76
C PRO A 119 3.19 -7.46 10.26
N SER A 120 2.44 -8.28 11.01
CA SER A 120 2.05 -9.62 10.57
C SER A 120 1.17 -9.59 9.32
N THR A 121 0.13 -8.74 9.31
CA THR A 121 -0.73 -8.57 8.13
C THR A 121 0.06 -8.06 6.93
N ARG A 122 0.92 -7.05 7.11
CA ARG A 122 1.76 -6.52 6.03
C ARG A 122 2.69 -7.61 5.48
N SER A 123 3.31 -8.40 6.35
CA SER A 123 4.21 -9.50 5.97
C SER A 123 3.52 -10.50 5.06
N THR A 124 2.31 -10.96 5.42
CA THR A 124 1.57 -11.94 4.63
C THR A 124 1.24 -11.42 3.22
N VAL A 125 0.87 -10.14 3.09
CA VAL A 125 0.62 -9.52 1.78
C VAL A 125 1.92 -9.44 0.95
N LEU A 126 3.00 -8.91 1.53
CA LEU A 126 4.28 -8.77 0.83
C LEU A 126 4.90 -10.12 0.45
N GLU A 127 4.80 -11.12 1.32
CA GLU A 127 5.25 -12.48 1.05
C GLU A 127 4.43 -13.15 -0.03
N THR A 128 3.11 -12.90 -0.10
CA THR A 128 2.28 -13.38 -1.21
C THR A 128 2.76 -12.78 -2.53
N ILE A 129 3.00 -11.46 -2.55
CA ILE A 129 3.53 -10.77 -3.74
C ILE A 129 4.88 -11.38 -4.15
N ALA A 130 5.78 -11.57 -3.18
CA ALA A 130 7.12 -12.11 -3.42
C ALA A 130 7.10 -13.58 -3.88
N LEU A 131 6.39 -14.45 -3.17
CA LEU A 131 6.31 -15.88 -3.44
C LEU A 131 5.69 -16.18 -4.81
N TYR A 132 4.63 -15.47 -5.17
CA TYR A 132 3.92 -15.66 -6.44
C TYR A 132 4.39 -14.71 -7.55
N GLN A 133 5.46 -13.93 -7.30
CA GLN A 133 6.03 -12.97 -8.25
C GLN A 133 4.97 -12.04 -8.86
N VAL A 134 4.05 -11.55 -8.02
CA VAL A 134 2.88 -10.77 -8.47
C VAL A 134 3.36 -9.41 -8.97
N GLN A 135 3.17 -9.15 -10.26
CA GLN A 135 3.64 -7.94 -10.92
C GLN A 135 2.57 -6.85 -10.94
N ASN A 136 3.05 -5.62 -10.99
CA ASN A 136 2.28 -4.39 -11.16
C ASN A 136 1.19 -4.19 -10.09
N VAL A 137 1.52 -4.50 -8.84
CA VAL A 137 0.65 -4.21 -7.69
C VAL A 137 0.74 -2.72 -7.36
N VAL A 138 -0.41 -2.04 -7.31
CA VAL A 138 -0.51 -0.62 -6.98
C VAL A 138 -1.45 -0.44 -5.79
N PHE A 139 -0.89 -0.05 -4.64
CA PHE A 139 -1.67 0.34 -3.47
C PHE A 139 -2.18 1.77 -3.64
N LEU A 140 -3.48 1.98 -3.45
CA LEU A 140 -4.13 3.28 -3.50
C LEU A 140 -4.63 3.66 -2.10
N SER A 141 -4.18 4.79 -1.58
CA SER A 141 -4.49 5.23 -0.20
C SER A 141 -4.81 6.72 -0.05
N GLY A 142 -5.38 7.05 1.11
CA GLY A 142 -5.50 8.41 1.64
C GLY A 142 -4.92 8.48 3.05
N ASP A 143 -5.70 8.93 4.03
CA ASP A 143 -5.41 8.96 5.49
C ASP A 143 -4.51 10.11 5.95
N ILE A 144 -3.29 10.23 5.41
CA ILE A 144 -2.25 11.09 5.99
C ILE A 144 -2.32 12.56 5.51
N HIS A 145 -3.43 12.95 4.86
CA HIS A 145 -3.68 14.30 4.34
C HIS A 145 -2.48 14.88 3.57
N CYS A 146 -1.89 14.02 2.76
CA CYS A 146 -0.78 14.37 1.92
C CYS A 146 -0.67 13.39 0.75
N SER A 147 -0.31 13.92 -0.41
CA SER A 147 0.04 13.10 -1.57
C SER A 147 1.49 12.69 -1.60
N ASN A 148 1.74 11.46 -2.05
CA ASN A 148 3.07 10.95 -2.34
C ASN A 148 2.99 9.68 -3.20
N ILE A 149 4.14 9.32 -3.78
CA ILE A 149 4.34 8.07 -4.50
C ILE A 149 5.48 7.33 -3.83
N SER A 150 5.30 6.03 -3.60
CA SER A 150 6.34 5.13 -3.15
C SER A 150 6.56 4.00 -4.15
N ARG A 151 7.82 3.68 -4.40
CA ARG A 151 8.21 2.45 -5.11
C ARG A 151 8.68 1.44 -4.10
N LEU A 152 8.08 0.26 -4.10
CA LEU A 152 8.51 -0.88 -3.32
C LEU A 152 9.64 -1.60 -4.09
N GLN A 153 10.66 -2.04 -3.37
CA GLN A 153 11.87 -2.65 -3.89
C GLN A 153 12.16 -3.91 -3.10
N PHE A 154 11.95 -5.05 -3.76
CA PHE A 154 12.25 -6.35 -3.17
C PHE A 154 13.72 -6.73 -3.43
N SER A 155 14.37 -7.33 -2.44
CA SER A 155 15.76 -7.77 -2.53
C SER A 155 15.89 -9.29 -2.71
N GLY A 156 17.13 -9.77 -2.85
CA GLY A 156 17.48 -11.19 -2.95
C GLY A 156 16.78 -11.95 -4.09
N GLY A 157 16.08 -13.04 -3.79
CA GLY A 157 15.54 -13.99 -4.78
C GLY A 157 14.32 -13.47 -5.56
N VAL A 158 13.71 -12.38 -5.11
CA VAL A 158 12.46 -11.82 -5.65
C VAL A 158 12.64 -10.44 -6.27
N GLN A 159 13.87 -10.11 -6.67
CA GLN A 159 14.19 -8.88 -7.39
C GLN A 159 13.42 -8.78 -8.71
N GLY A 160 13.04 -7.55 -9.08
CA GLY A 160 12.39 -7.26 -10.36
C GLY A 160 10.87 -7.13 -10.29
N ILE A 161 10.24 -7.46 -9.16
CA ILE A 161 8.82 -7.16 -8.91
C ILE A 161 8.57 -5.66 -9.00
N LYS A 162 7.57 -5.26 -9.80
CA LYS A 162 7.09 -3.89 -9.90
C LYS A 162 5.89 -3.69 -8.98
N ALA A 163 6.09 -2.94 -7.92
CA ALA A 163 5.01 -2.55 -7.01
C ALA A 163 5.15 -1.10 -6.56
N TYR A 164 4.02 -0.43 -6.41
CA TYR A 164 3.93 0.99 -6.10
C TYR A 164 2.86 1.25 -5.06
N ALA A 165 2.99 2.35 -4.31
CA ALA A 165 1.91 2.93 -3.53
C ALA A 165 1.70 4.37 -3.99
N VAL A 166 0.45 4.76 -4.20
CA VAL A 166 0.05 6.13 -4.52
C VAL A 166 -0.91 6.57 -3.42
N THR A 167 -0.47 7.53 -2.64
CA THR A 167 -1.32 8.18 -1.64
C THR A 167 -1.78 9.51 -2.18
N SER A 168 -3.08 9.76 -2.12
CA SER A 168 -3.68 11.05 -2.43
C SER A 168 -4.02 11.78 -1.14
N SER A 169 -3.88 13.10 -1.12
CA SER A 169 -4.40 13.93 -0.04
C SER A 169 -5.94 13.91 0.00
N ALA A 170 -6.50 14.53 1.02
CA ALA A 170 -7.92 14.81 1.08
C ALA A 170 -8.33 15.72 -0.08
N PHE A 171 -9.56 15.52 -0.57
CA PHE A 171 -10.13 16.40 -1.59
C PHE A 171 -10.47 17.79 -1.03
N TYR A 172 -10.73 17.87 0.27
CA TYR A 172 -10.87 19.11 1.03
C TYR A 172 -10.57 18.87 2.50
N TRP A 173 -9.62 19.62 3.07
CA TRP A 173 -9.25 19.51 4.48
C TRP A 173 -8.87 20.87 5.08
N PRO A 174 -9.76 21.50 5.87
CA PRO A 174 -9.51 22.83 6.42
C PRO A 174 -8.72 22.85 7.74
N PHE A 175 -8.09 21.74 8.14
CA PHE A 175 -7.42 21.60 9.44
C PHE A 175 -5.91 21.35 9.30
N PRO A 176 -5.12 22.39 8.96
CA PRO A 176 -3.71 22.24 8.57
C PRO A 176 -2.81 21.68 9.69
N PHE A 177 -3.26 21.71 10.95
CA PHE A 177 -2.52 21.12 12.07
C PHE A 177 -2.47 19.57 12.02
N ALA A 178 -3.30 18.95 11.19
CA ALA A 178 -3.37 17.50 11.01
C ALA A 178 -2.83 17.05 9.64
N ASP A 179 -2.23 17.96 8.87
CA ASP A 179 -1.61 17.62 7.60
C ASP A 179 -0.38 16.74 7.83
N GLY A 180 -0.18 15.76 6.95
CA GLY A 180 1.06 15.01 6.93
C GLY A 180 2.23 15.94 6.63
N ASP A 181 3.19 16.03 7.54
CA ASP A 181 4.45 16.76 7.32
C ASP A 181 5.36 15.95 6.37
N PRO A 182 5.90 16.53 5.28
CA PRO A 182 6.85 15.83 4.43
C PRO A 182 8.02 15.23 5.19
N ALA A 183 8.55 15.93 6.18
CA ALA A 183 9.66 15.41 6.98
C ALA A 183 9.26 14.17 7.82
N GLY A 184 7.96 14.00 8.06
CA GLY A 184 7.39 12.86 8.76
C GLY A 184 7.13 11.63 7.89
N TYR A 185 7.11 11.74 6.56
CA TYR A 185 6.71 10.62 5.67
C TYR A 185 7.60 10.41 4.45
N VAL A 186 8.24 11.43 3.90
CA VAL A 186 9.06 11.31 2.68
C VAL A 186 10.45 10.81 3.04
N HIS A 187 10.67 9.51 2.91
CA HIS A 187 11.98 8.91 3.15
C HIS A 187 12.27 7.67 2.27
N ASP A 188 13.55 7.28 2.24
CA ASP A 188 14.03 6.00 1.71
C ASP A 188 14.24 5.08 2.92
N SER A 189 13.62 3.90 2.89
CA SER A 189 13.65 2.94 3.99
C SER A 189 15.06 2.44 4.33
N ARG A 190 16.02 2.60 3.41
CA ARG A 190 17.44 2.22 3.61
C ARG A 190 18.29 3.37 4.13
N ALA A 191 17.72 4.57 4.25
CA ALA A 191 18.47 5.73 4.69
C ALA A 191 18.84 5.58 6.19
N PRO A 192 20.13 5.76 6.57
CA PRO A 192 20.57 5.54 7.95
C PRO A 192 19.84 6.38 9.01
N GLN A 193 19.32 7.54 8.62
CA GLN A 193 18.58 8.46 9.49
C GLN A 193 17.12 8.03 9.75
N THR A 194 16.55 7.22 8.86
CA THR A 194 15.14 6.79 8.90
C THR A 194 15.01 5.34 8.43
N PRO A 195 15.70 4.38 9.08
CA PRO A 195 15.69 2.99 8.64
C PRO A 195 14.30 2.37 8.84
N ASP A 196 13.74 1.81 7.76
CA ASP A 196 12.41 1.20 7.74
C ASP A 196 12.32 -0.01 6.80
N SER A 197 13.46 -0.65 6.52
CA SER A 197 13.49 -1.89 5.76
C SER A 197 12.59 -2.94 6.42
N PHE A 198 11.74 -3.59 5.62
CA PHE A 198 10.82 -4.59 6.11
C PHE A 198 11.32 -5.99 5.78
N ALA A 199 11.68 -6.76 6.81
CA ALA A 199 12.07 -8.16 6.63
C ALA A 199 10.84 -9.02 6.28
N LEU A 200 10.96 -9.84 5.23
CA LEU A 200 9.96 -10.87 4.95
C LEU A 200 10.24 -12.07 5.85
N LYS A 201 9.22 -12.61 6.53
CA LYS A 201 9.41 -13.65 7.56
C LYS A 201 9.73 -15.01 6.94
N ASN A 202 9.11 -15.32 5.80
CA ASN A 202 9.15 -16.65 5.19
C ASN A 202 10.10 -16.77 3.97
N VAL A 203 10.73 -15.69 3.55
CA VAL A 203 11.76 -15.66 2.50
C VAL A 203 12.95 -14.82 2.98
N PRO A 204 14.21 -15.17 2.68
CA PRO A 204 15.40 -14.46 3.18
C PRO A 204 15.65 -13.13 2.44
N ASP A 205 14.60 -12.35 2.24
CA ASP A 205 14.56 -11.16 1.42
C ASP A 205 13.93 -9.99 2.22
N THR A 206 14.18 -8.77 1.76
CA THR A 206 13.62 -7.53 2.35
C THR A 206 12.74 -6.82 1.33
N MET A 207 11.75 -6.09 1.83
CA MET A 207 11.07 -5.04 1.09
C MET A 207 11.55 -3.69 1.61
N ASP A 208 12.15 -2.93 0.70
CA ASP A 208 12.52 -1.54 0.89
C ASP A 208 11.56 -0.65 0.08
N TYR A 209 11.53 0.64 0.39
CA TYR A 209 10.81 1.60 -0.46
C TYR A 209 11.53 2.93 -0.53
N ARG A 210 11.24 3.67 -1.61
CA ARG A 210 11.61 5.07 -1.76
C ARG A 210 10.37 5.88 -2.05
N THR A 211 10.19 6.98 -1.32
CA THR A 211 9.04 7.89 -1.47
C THR A 211 9.44 9.24 -2.07
N TRP A 212 8.61 9.78 -2.94
CA TRP A 212 8.78 11.11 -3.57
C TRP A 212 7.41 11.69 -4.00
N ALA A 213 7.43 12.74 -4.82
CA ALA A 213 6.25 13.39 -5.41
C ALA A 213 5.28 13.91 -4.35
N PHE A 214 5.82 14.63 -3.37
CA PHE A 214 5.09 15.07 -2.20
C PHE A 214 4.36 16.40 -2.42
N THR A 215 3.13 16.52 -1.89
CA THR A 215 2.42 17.80 -1.72
C THR A 215 1.34 17.71 -0.63
N GLN A 216 1.23 18.77 0.18
CA GLN A 216 0.21 18.95 1.23
C GLN A 216 -1.08 19.60 0.73
N ALA A 217 -1.14 20.03 -0.53
CA ALA A 217 -2.36 20.65 -1.05
C ALA A 217 -3.53 19.65 -1.06
N ASP A 218 -4.75 20.15 -0.86
CA ASP A 218 -5.97 19.38 -1.12
C ASP A 218 -6.00 18.97 -2.60
N ASN A 219 -6.19 17.67 -2.86
CA ASN A 219 -6.07 17.14 -4.22
C ASN A 219 -6.76 15.80 -4.44
N PHE A 220 -6.74 15.36 -5.70
CA PHE A 220 -6.96 13.99 -6.10
C PHE A 220 -5.85 13.52 -7.04
N ALA A 221 -5.58 12.22 -7.05
CA ALA A 221 -4.66 11.59 -8.00
C ALA A 221 -5.38 11.11 -9.27
N ARG A 222 -4.82 11.39 -10.43
CA ARG A 222 -5.16 10.74 -11.70
C ARG A 222 -4.04 9.78 -12.09
N LEU A 223 -4.44 8.56 -12.43
CA LEU A 223 -3.54 7.51 -12.92
C LEU A 223 -3.88 7.20 -14.38
N ASP A 224 -2.95 7.46 -15.29
CA ASP A 224 -3.07 7.13 -16.71
C ASP A 224 -2.19 5.91 -17.03
N LEU A 225 -2.77 4.87 -17.61
CA LEU A 225 -2.06 3.62 -17.94
C LEU A 225 -1.78 3.55 -19.44
N HIS A 226 -0.54 3.23 -19.78
CA HIS A 226 -0.04 3.13 -21.16
C HIS A 226 0.51 1.71 -21.40
N PRO A 227 -0.32 0.77 -21.90
CA PRO A 227 0.10 -0.60 -22.16
C PRO A 227 1.27 -0.69 -23.15
N ASP A 228 1.26 0.12 -24.21
CA ASP A 228 2.28 0.10 -25.28
C ASP A 228 3.71 0.37 -24.77
N THR A 229 3.84 1.13 -23.68
CA THR A 229 5.13 1.48 -23.07
C THR A 229 5.33 0.85 -21.70
N ALA A 230 4.37 0.03 -21.26
CA ALA A 230 4.28 -0.52 -19.92
C ALA A 230 4.47 0.56 -18.83
N GLU A 231 3.77 1.69 -18.96
CA GLU A 231 3.95 2.85 -18.08
C GLU A 231 2.65 3.22 -17.36
N MET A 232 2.78 3.67 -16.11
CA MET A 232 1.73 4.36 -15.37
C MET A 232 2.17 5.79 -15.10
N GLN A 233 1.38 6.77 -15.51
CA GLN A 233 1.58 8.18 -15.18
C GLN A 233 0.70 8.55 -13.99
N VAL A 234 1.27 9.27 -13.04
CA VAL A 234 0.56 9.75 -11.84
C VAL A 234 0.67 11.27 -11.79
N GLN A 235 -0.47 11.94 -11.74
CA GLN A 235 -0.55 13.39 -11.59
C GLN A 235 -1.55 13.74 -10.48
N PHE A 236 -1.15 14.62 -9.57
CA PHE A 236 -2.06 15.19 -8.58
C PHE A 236 -2.68 16.48 -9.11
N TYR A 237 -3.96 16.65 -8.87
CA TYR A 237 -4.76 17.78 -9.34
C TYR A 237 -5.41 18.49 -8.16
N GLY A 238 -5.31 19.81 -8.13
CA GLY A 238 -5.92 20.65 -7.12
C GLY A 238 -7.44 20.64 -7.20
N THR A 239 -8.09 21.31 -6.25
CA THR A 239 -9.55 21.47 -6.21
C THR A 239 -10.11 22.29 -7.37
N ASP A 240 -9.25 23.08 -8.02
CA ASP A 240 -9.51 23.83 -9.24
C ASP A 240 -9.35 22.99 -10.53
N GLY A 241 -8.86 21.75 -10.41
CA GLY A 241 -8.58 20.86 -11.53
C GLY A 241 -7.25 21.12 -12.22
N GLU A 242 -6.39 21.99 -11.67
CA GLU A 242 -5.07 22.26 -12.23
C GLU A 242 -4.01 21.27 -11.71
N PRO A 243 -3.02 20.89 -12.54
CA PRO A 243 -1.91 20.06 -12.10
C PRO A 243 -1.13 20.71 -10.95
N LEU A 244 -0.87 19.93 -9.90
CA LEU A 244 -0.06 20.38 -8.79
C LEU A 244 1.42 20.11 -9.01
N VAL A 245 2.23 21.05 -8.54
CA VAL A 245 3.68 20.86 -8.40
C VAL A 245 3.94 19.94 -7.22
N THR A 246 4.76 18.92 -7.44
CA THR A 246 5.23 18.01 -6.40
C THR A 246 6.70 18.24 -6.07
N ARG A 247 7.12 17.81 -4.89
CA ARG A 247 8.52 17.88 -4.45
C ARG A 247 9.14 16.49 -4.36
N LYS A 248 10.43 16.40 -4.65
CA LYS A 248 11.27 15.24 -4.37
C LYS A 248 12.02 15.44 -3.06
N GLN A 249 12.69 14.39 -2.61
CA GLN A 249 13.44 14.39 -1.34
C GLN A 249 14.62 15.38 -1.32
N ASP A 250 15.13 15.79 -2.49
CA ASP A 250 16.18 16.79 -2.66
C ASP A 250 15.64 18.21 -2.88
N ASP A 251 14.38 18.44 -2.53
CA ASP A 251 13.61 19.68 -2.76
C ASP A 251 13.43 20.09 -4.22
N SER A 252 13.88 19.27 -5.18
CA SER A 252 13.57 19.52 -6.59
C SER A 252 12.07 19.40 -6.83
N VAL A 253 11.56 20.29 -7.67
CA VAL A 253 10.13 20.35 -8.02
C VAL A 253 9.87 19.62 -9.33
N ASN A 254 8.67 19.05 -9.47
CA ASN A 254 8.18 18.48 -10.70
C ASN A 254 6.75 18.96 -10.97
N ASP A 255 6.54 19.55 -12.14
CA ASP A 255 5.24 20.04 -12.63
C ASP A 255 4.65 19.13 -13.73
N GLN A 256 5.32 18.02 -14.04
CA GLN A 256 4.87 17.00 -14.98
C GLN A 256 4.40 15.73 -14.25
N PRO A 257 3.58 14.90 -14.92
CA PRO A 257 3.20 13.60 -14.38
C PRO A 257 4.42 12.73 -14.05
N GLU A 258 4.36 12.05 -12.91
CA GLU A 258 5.36 11.08 -12.49
C GLU A 258 5.19 9.80 -13.30
N ARG A 259 6.24 9.40 -14.03
CA ARG A 259 6.22 8.26 -14.95
C ARG A 259 6.80 7.02 -14.26
N LEU A 260 5.97 6.01 -14.06
CA LEU A 260 6.30 4.81 -13.31
C LEU A 260 6.37 3.60 -14.26
N GLN A 261 7.53 2.97 -14.33
CA GLN A 261 7.73 1.79 -15.18
C GLN A 261 7.12 0.54 -14.55
N LEU A 262 6.17 -0.06 -15.24
CA LEU A 262 5.57 -1.34 -14.91
C LEU A 262 6.25 -2.47 -15.71
N MET A 263 5.97 -3.72 -15.32
CA MET A 263 6.27 -4.88 -16.16
C MET A 263 5.33 -4.89 -17.37
N PRO A 264 5.80 -5.20 -18.59
CA PRO A 264 4.92 -5.32 -19.75
C PRO A 264 3.74 -6.27 -19.51
N TRP A 265 2.55 -5.88 -19.96
CA TRP A 265 1.29 -6.63 -19.82
C TRP A 265 0.45 -6.58 -21.09
#